data_AF-A0A1H7TQJ9-F1
#
_entry.id   AF-A0A1H7TQJ9-F1
#
_cell.length_a   1.000
_cell.length_b   1.000
_cell.length_c   1.000
_cell.angle_alpha   90.00
_cell.angle_beta   90.00
_cell.angle_gamma   90.00
#
_symmetry.space_group_name_H-M   'P 1'
#
loop_
_entity.id
_entity.type
_entity.pdbx_description
1 polymer ?
#
loop_
_entity_poly.entity_id
_entity_poly.type
_entity_poly.pdbx_seq_one_letter_code
_entity_poly.pdbx_strand_id
1 'polypeptide(L)'
;MRNNSSDDWNATILIIWIIFMGISLASAMVDGVNLVSNQKIFEGIVSLAVFSIVAFYIIYSSLKSMFPSLLSGKRAGQQKEKYDKFPHFGKELNNEKVSMIIEKSTFSDYVTKDGETLKNVCVSDDNKWICILGGYLPADLICGYNAKKNELLAIDGAAIKLPFKAKMPQIRRDLDAFFKDRGIYYKSLPKNAEDSYYKARHTFGLYIDREDFGRVRYLWEKDLANEDNEYFTSDKNGNNCRASDERDITFAIFERVLSDNDILKIAENVRGGRTSLSRFLNFQNYLNEFSACNCVELLEKIEYPANAAGIDFLFDCLGDVDEAYFRPAVAALQGYPRHAVTMKIEEKVKLAYENYDVVGLAGLMFLAKEIDYTIEYIAQMQEQKPLQEHGLSQAQNSPNLHTLPTKF
;
A
#
# COMPACT_ATOMS: atom_id res chain seq x y z
N MET A 1 4.83 -25.55 -28.97
CA MET A 1 3.94 -25.63 -30.15
C MET A 1 3.36 -27.03 -30.23
N ARG A 2 2.14 -27.22 -29.73
CA ARG A 2 1.42 -28.52 -29.73
C ARG A 2 -0.01 -28.26 -30.23
N ASN A 3 -0.47 -29.18 -31.06
CA ASN A 3 -1.74 -29.23 -31.79
C ASN A 3 -2.95 -28.83 -30.93
N ASN A 4 -3.59 -27.70 -31.28
CA ASN A 4 -4.95 -27.34 -30.83
C ASN A 4 -5.94 -27.24 -32.02
N SER A 5 -5.55 -27.62 -33.24
CA SER A 5 -6.37 -27.33 -34.43
C SER A 5 -7.42 -28.39 -34.80
N SER A 6 -7.45 -29.57 -34.15
CA SER A 6 -8.42 -30.63 -34.49
C SER A 6 -9.79 -30.42 -33.84
N ASP A 7 -9.82 -29.85 -32.63
CA ASP A 7 -11.04 -29.82 -31.83
C ASP A 7 -11.95 -28.65 -32.24
N ASP A 8 -11.37 -27.52 -32.62
CA ASP A 8 -12.11 -26.37 -33.18
C ASP A 8 -12.74 -26.68 -34.54
N TRP A 9 -12.09 -27.53 -35.34
CA TRP A 9 -12.61 -27.94 -36.65
C TRP A 9 -13.87 -28.81 -36.52
N ASN A 10 -13.88 -29.74 -35.56
CA ASN A 10 -15.02 -30.61 -35.30
C ASN A 10 -16.23 -29.84 -34.71
N ALA A 11 -15.97 -28.85 -33.85
CA ALA A 11 -17.03 -28.00 -33.29
C ALA A 11 -17.70 -27.14 -34.38
N THR A 12 -16.90 -26.60 -35.30
CA THR A 12 -17.40 -25.76 -36.40
C THR A 12 -18.25 -26.58 -37.39
N ILE A 13 -17.82 -27.80 -37.73
CA ILE A 13 -18.60 -28.72 -38.57
C ILE A 13 -19.94 -29.06 -37.91
N LEU A 14 -19.96 -29.33 -36.60
CA LEU A 14 -21.18 -29.66 -35.86
C LEU A 14 -22.20 -28.50 -35.88
N ILE A 15 -21.73 -27.26 -35.68
CA ILE A 15 -22.58 -26.06 -35.72
C ILE A 15 -23.18 -25.87 -37.12
N ILE A 16 -22.39 -26.05 -38.18
CA ILE A 16 -22.86 -25.95 -39.57
C ILE A 16 -23.94 -27.01 -39.85
N TRP A 17 -23.76 -28.25 -39.38
CA TRP A 17 -24.76 -29.31 -39.55
C TRP A 17 -26.07 -29.02 -38.81
N ILE A 18 -26.00 -28.47 -37.59
CA ILE A 18 -27.20 -28.08 -36.82
C ILE A 18 -27.97 -26.96 -37.53
N ILE A 19 -27.26 -25.96 -38.04
CA ILE A 19 -27.88 -24.85 -38.80
C ILE A 19 -28.53 -25.38 -40.08
N PHE A 20 -27.84 -26.26 -40.81
CA PHE A 20 -28.35 -26.80 -42.07
C PHE A 20 -29.62 -27.64 -41.86
N MET A 21 -29.63 -28.52 -40.86
CA MET A 21 -30.84 -29.30 -40.53
C MET A 21 -32.00 -28.43 -40.03
N GLY A 22 -31.71 -27.38 -39.27
CA GLY A 22 -32.73 -26.41 -38.81
C GLY A 22 -33.39 -25.67 -39.99
N ILE A 23 -32.61 -25.26 -40.99
CA ILE A 23 -33.12 -24.56 -42.18
C ILE A 23 -33.95 -25.51 -43.06
N SER A 24 -33.51 -26.76 -43.28
CA SER A 24 -34.27 -27.73 -44.07
C SER A 24 -35.62 -28.09 -43.43
N LEU A 25 -35.66 -28.22 -42.09
CA LEU A 25 -36.90 -28.51 -41.37
C LEU A 25 -37.88 -27.33 -41.43
N ALA A 26 -37.37 -26.10 -41.30
CA ALA A 26 -38.18 -24.89 -41.44
C ALA A 26 -38.76 -24.74 -42.86
N SER A 27 -37.99 -25.02 -43.91
CA SER A 27 -38.46 -24.96 -45.30
C SER A 27 -39.57 -25.99 -45.58
N ALA A 28 -39.40 -27.24 -45.13
CA ALA A 28 -40.41 -28.29 -45.31
C ALA A 28 -41.73 -27.96 -44.59
N MET A 29 -41.67 -27.22 -43.48
CA MET A 29 -42.85 -26.79 -42.74
C MET A 29 -43.55 -25.58 -43.36
N VAL A 30 -42.81 -24.64 -43.97
CA VAL A 30 -43.40 -23.51 -44.71
C VAL A 30 -44.16 -24.00 -45.94
N ASP A 31 -43.64 -25.00 -46.65
CA ASP A 31 -44.34 -25.60 -47.80
C ASP A 31 -45.61 -26.36 -47.40
N GLY A 32 -45.64 -26.96 -46.20
CA GLY A 32 -46.83 -27.63 -45.65
C GLY A 32 -47.93 -26.67 -45.16
N VAL A 33 -47.58 -25.43 -44.80
CA VAL A 33 -48.51 -24.43 -44.23
C VAL A 33 -49.32 -23.70 -45.31
N ASN A 34 -48.86 -23.68 -46.56
CA ASN A 34 -49.58 -23.04 -47.68
C ASN A 34 -50.88 -23.76 -48.12
N LEU A 35 -51.31 -24.83 -47.43
CA LEU A 35 -52.43 -25.67 -47.83
C LEU A 35 -53.65 -25.66 -46.88
N VAL A 36 -53.66 -24.88 -45.78
CA VAL A 36 -54.75 -24.95 -44.79
C VAL A 36 -55.11 -23.58 -44.19
N SER A 37 -56.41 -23.37 -43.89
CA SER A 37 -57.01 -22.10 -43.47
C SER A 37 -56.32 -21.37 -42.30
N ASN A 38 -56.42 -20.04 -42.32
CA ASN A 38 -55.72 -19.07 -41.46
C ASN A 38 -55.69 -19.35 -39.94
N GLN A 39 -56.65 -20.11 -39.40
CA GLN A 39 -56.69 -20.43 -37.96
C GLN A 39 -55.69 -21.53 -37.58
N LYS A 40 -55.44 -22.50 -38.47
CA LYS A 40 -54.45 -23.57 -38.24
C LYS A 40 -53.01 -23.10 -38.46
N ILE A 41 -52.83 -22.01 -39.21
CA ILE A 41 -51.52 -21.37 -39.43
C ILE A 41 -51.00 -20.78 -38.11
N PHE A 42 -51.85 -20.10 -37.34
CA PHE A 42 -51.45 -19.48 -36.08
C PHE A 42 -51.04 -20.52 -35.02
N GLU A 43 -51.81 -21.60 -34.88
CA GLU A 43 -51.48 -22.71 -33.98
C GLU A 43 -50.17 -23.40 -34.38
N GLY A 44 -49.91 -23.54 -35.69
CA GLY A 44 -48.65 -24.05 -36.23
C GLY A 44 -47.45 -23.18 -35.86
N ILE A 45 -47.56 -21.85 -36.01
CA ILE A 45 -46.48 -20.91 -35.69
C ILE A 45 -46.15 -20.92 -34.19
N VAL A 46 -47.17 -20.92 -33.32
CA VAL A 46 -46.97 -20.95 -31.87
C VAL A 46 -46.32 -22.26 -31.44
N SER A 47 -46.76 -23.40 -31.98
CA SER A 47 -46.16 -24.70 -31.69
C SER A 47 -44.69 -24.75 -32.12
N LEU A 48 -44.35 -24.19 -33.28
CA LEU A 48 -42.99 -24.15 -33.82
C LEU A 48 -42.05 -23.26 -33.00
N ALA A 49 -42.56 -22.12 -32.51
CA ALA A 49 -41.81 -21.24 -31.62
C ALA A 49 -41.49 -21.93 -30.27
N VAL A 50 -42.47 -22.61 -29.68
CA VAL A 50 -42.27 -23.36 -28.43
C VAL A 50 -41.28 -24.51 -28.65
N PHE A 51 -41.42 -25.25 -29.75
CA PHE A 51 -40.51 -26.36 -30.05
C PHE A 51 -39.08 -25.90 -30.29
N SER A 52 -38.89 -24.74 -30.95
CA SER A 52 -37.58 -24.14 -31.18
C SER A 52 -36.91 -23.70 -29.87
N ILE A 53 -37.68 -23.11 -28.95
CA ILE A 53 -37.17 -22.69 -27.62
C ILE A 53 -36.75 -23.92 -26.81
N VAL A 54 -37.55 -24.98 -26.82
CA VAL A 54 -37.24 -26.22 -26.09
C VAL A 54 -36.02 -26.91 -26.69
N ALA A 55 -35.95 -27.03 -28.02
CA ALA A 55 -34.80 -27.60 -28.71
C ALA A 55 -33.51 -26.80 -28.43
N PHE A 56 -33.59 -25.47 -28.48
CA PHE A 56 -32.46 -24.60 -28.15
C PHE A 56 -32.02 -24.78 -26.68
N TYR A 57 -32.96 -24.89 -25.75
CA TYR A 57 -32.65 -25.13 -24.34
C TYR A 57 -31.96 -26.48 -24.13
N ILE A 58 -32.43 -27.54 -24.78
CA ILE A 58 -31.83 -28.88 -24.70
C ILE A 58 -30.41 -28.87 -25.28
N ILE A 59 -30.23 -28.28 -26.46
CA ILE A 59 -28.92 -28.15 -27.12
C ILE A 59 -27.97 -27.30 -26.26
N TYR A 60 -28.43 -26.17 -25.72
CA TYR A 60 -27.65 -25.31 -24.84
C TYR A 60 -27.24 -26.04 -23.55
N SER A 61 -28.15 -26.79 -22.93
CA SER A 61 -27.86 -27.57 -21.71
C SER A 61 -26.84 -28.69 -21.99
N SER A 62 -26.94 -29.34 -23.15
CA SER A 62 -26.04 -30.42 -23.57
C SER A 62 -24.65 -29.89 -23.96
N LEU A 63 -24.59 -28.74 -24.63
CA LEU A 63 -23.33 -28.05 -24.92
C LEU A 63 -22.64 -27.56 -23.63
N LYS A 64 -23.41 -27.07 -22.65
CA LYS A 64 -22.88 -26.64 -21.35
C LYS A 64 -22.33 -27.82 -20.53
N SER A 65 -22.93 -29.00 -20.65
CA SER A 65 -22.44 -30.20 -19.96
C SER A 65 -21.24 -30.84 -20.65
N MET A 66 -21.20 -30.85 -21.99
CA MET A 66 -20.10 -31.42 -22.77
C MET A 66 -18.87 -30.51 -22.87
N PHE A 67 -19.06 -29.19 -22.90
CA PHE A 67 -17.97 -28.22 -23.05
C PHE A 67 -18.00 -27.11 -22.00
N PRO A 68 -17.92 -27.43 -20.70
CA PRO A 68 -17.90 -26.43 -19.64
C PRO A 68 -16.71 -25.46 -19.77
N SER A 69 -15.61 -25.88 -20.41
CA SER A 69 -14.39 -25.11 -20.63
C SER A 69 -14.45 -24.09 -21.77
N LEU A 70 -15.29 -24.29 -22.81
CA LEU A 70 -15.43 -23.36 -23.94
C LEU A 70 -16.37 -22.19 -23.62
N LEU A 71 -17.40 -22.43 -22.80
CA LEU A 71 -18.35 -21.39 -22.35
C LEU A 71 -17.89 -20.69 -21.06
N SER A 72 -17.02 -21.32 -20.27
CA SER A 72 -16.26 -20.60 -19.25
C SER A 72 -15.03 -20.00 -19.94
N GLY A 73 -15.09 -18.73 -20.34
CA GLY A 73 -13.93 -17.97 -20.80
C GLY A 73 -12.86 -17.85 -19.70
N LYS A 74 -12.20 -18.96 -19.39
CA LYS A 74 -11.08 -19.05 -18.47
C LYS A 74 -9.85 -18.56 -19.22
N ARG A 75 -9.62 -17.24 -19.17
CA ARG A 75 -8.25 -16.74 -19.09
C ARG A 75 -7.62 -17.35 -17.84
N ALA A 76 -6.42 -17.87 -18.01
CA ALA A 76 -5.62 -18.42 -16.94
C ALA A 76 -5.46 -17.41 -15.78
N GLY A 77 -5.56 -17.90 -14.55
CA GLY A 77 -4.85 -17.32 -13.41
C GLY A 77 -5.53 -16.21 -12.59
N GLN A 78 -6.79 -16.34 -12.17
CA GLN A 78 -7.24 -15.71 -10.91
C GLN A 78 -8.23 -16.65 -10.21
N GLN A 79 -7.72 -17.52 -9.33
CA GLN A 79 -8.57 -18.10 -8.29
C GLN A 79 -9.11 -16.94 -7.45
N LYS A 80 -10.42 -16.69 -7.53
CA LYS A 80 -11.08 -15.71 -6.67
C LYS A 80 -11.07 -16.28 -5.25
N GLU A 81 -10.08 -15.90 -4.45
CA GLU A 81 -10.12 -16.20 -3.01
C GLU A 81 -11.37 -15.52 -2.41
N LYS A 82 -12.05 -16.26 -1.53
CA LYS A 82 -13.14 -15.76 -0.72
C LYS A 82 -12.53 -14.77 0.28
N TYR A 83 -13.26 -13.73 0.65
CA TYR A 83 -12.75 -12.75 1.61
C TYR A 83 -12.68 -13.37 3.01
N ASP A 84 -11.53 -13.97 3.30
CA ASP A 84 -11.23 -14.69 4.52
C ASP A 84 -10.50 -13.77 5.53
N LYS A 85 -10.18 -14.28 6.73
CA LYS A 85 -9.48 -13.51 7.78
C LYS A 85 -8.14 -12.94 7.28
N PHE A 86 -7.43 -13.68 6.43
CA PHE A 86 -6.17 -13.26 5.79
C PHE A 86 -6.29 -13.43 4.26
N PRO A 87 -6.95 -12.50 3.57
CA PRO A 87 -7.51 -12.76 2.25
C PRO A 87 -6.49 -12.77 1.09
N HIS A 88 -5.19 -12.62 1.36
CA HIS A 88 -4.14 -12.65 0.33
C HIS A 88 -2.75 -12.99 0.88
N PHE A 89 -2.12 -12.06 1.63
CA PHE A 89 -0.71 -12.16 2.06
C PHE A 89 -0.41 -13.20 3.16
N GLY A 90 -1.42 -13.89 3.69
CA GLY A 90 -1.24 -14.79 4.84
C GLY A 90 -0.25 -15.93 4.58
N LYS A 91 -0.27 -16.52 3.38
CA LYS A 91 0.69 -17.59 3.02
C LYS A 91 2.12 -17.06 2.89
N GLU A 92 2.28 -15.89 2.29
CA GLU A 92 3.58 -15.25 2.05
C GLU A 92 4.24 -14.80 3.36
N LEU A 93 3.45 -14.30 4.30
CA LEU A 93 3.91 -13.79 5.60
C LEU A 93 3.91 -14.84 6.71
N ASN A 94 3.63 -16.11 6.39
CA ASN A 94 3.36 -17.19 7.33
C ASN A 94 2.11 -16.94 8.21
N ASN A 95 1.02 -17.65 7.87
CA ASN A 95 -0.28 -17.53 8.54
C ASN A 95 -0.23 -17.63 10.07
N GLU A 96 0.64 -18.48 10.61
CA GLU A 96 0.75 -18.65 12.07
C GLU A 96 1.35 -17.40 12.72
N LYS A 97 2.40 -16.83 12.13
CA LYS A 97 3.02 -15.60 12.60
C LYS A 97 2.05 -14.42 12.48
N VAL A 98 1.39 -14.27 11.34
CA VAL A 98 0.39 -13.23 11.12
C VAL A 98 -0.73 -13.34 12.14
N SER A 99 -1.23 -14.56 12.40
CA SER A 99 -2.28 -14.77 13.40
C SER A 99 -1.83 -14.32 14.79
N MET A 100 -0.61 -14.67 15.20
CA MET A 100 -0.05 -14.27 16.50
C MET A 100 0.13 -12.75 16.61
N ILE A 101 0.55 -12.08 15.53
CA ILE A 101 0.70 -10.62 15.50
C ILE A 101 -0.68 -9.98 15.67
N ILE A 102 -1.64 -10.35 14.84
CA ILE A 102 -2.99 -9.80 14.84
C ILE A 102 -3.73 -10.05 16.17
N GLU A 103 -3.50 -11.19 16.82
CA GLU A 103 -4.09 -11.49 18.13
C GLU A 103 -3.50 -10.68 19.28
N LYS A 104 -2.26 -10.19 19.14
CA LYS A 104 -1.58 -9.35 20.13
C LYS A 104 -1.79 -7.85 19.89
N SER A 105 -2.02 -7.46 18.64
CA SER A 105 -2.26 -6.07 18.26
C SER A 105 -3.63 -5.59 18.73
N THR A 106 -3.70 -4.32 19.10
CA THR A 106 -4.97 -3.64 19.39
C THR A 106 -5.42 -2.91 18.14
N PHE A 107 -6.68 -3.10 17.72
CA PHE A 107 -7.26 -2.42 16.57
C PHE A 107 -8.26 -1.38 17.02
N SER A 108 -8.15 -0.17 16.47
CA SER A 108 -9.09 0.93 16.69
C SER A 108 -9.57 1.51 15.36
N ASP A 109 -10.73 2.17 15.39
CA ASP A 109 -11.24 2.91 14.23
C ASP A 109 -10.19 3.91 13.74
N TYR A 110 -10.00 3.97 12.42
CA TYR A 110 -9.06 4.91 11.83
C TYR A 110 -9.54 6.35 12.01
N VAL A 111 -8.63 7.25 12.39
CA VAL A 111 -8.90 8.69 12.48
C VAL A 111 -8.05 9.37 11.42
N THR A 112 -8.70 10.07 10.48
CA THR A 112 -8.01 10.79 9.40
C THR A 112 -7.20 11.95 9.94
N LYS A 113 -6.29 12.51 9.12
CA LYS A 113 -5.52 13.72 9.48
C LYS A 113 -6.40 14.92 9.84
N ASP A 114 -7.60 14.98 9.26
CA ASP A 114 -8.61 16.00 9.54
C ASP A 114 -9.46 15.70 10.80
N GLY A 115 -9.24 14.57 11.46
CA GLY A 115 -9.95 14.15 12.66
C GLY A 115 -11.27 13.39 12.42
N GLU A 116 -11.58 12.99 11.17
CA GLU A 116 -12.77 12.17 10.88
C GLU A 116 -12.53 10.71 11.28
N THR A 117 -13.43 10.14 12.07
CA THR A 117 -13.37 8.71 12.46
C THR A 117 -14.07 7.82 11.43
N LEU A 118 -13.34 6.86 10.85
CA LEU A 118 -13.81 5.91 9.85
C LEU A 118 -14.19 4.57 10.49
N LYS A 119 -15.47 4.39 10.82
CA LYS A 119 -15.96 3.23 11.61
C LYS A 119 -15.87 1.87 10.93
N ASN A 120 -15.61 1.83 9.62
CA ASN A 120 -15.54 0.59 8.84
C ASN A 120 -14.12 0.19 8.44
N VAL A 121 -13.11 0.96 8.88
CA VAL A 121 -11.70 0.67 8.68
C VAL A 121 -11.02 0.82 10.04
N CYS A 122 -10.50 -0.28 10.57
CA CYS A 122 -9.70 -0.24 11.79
C CYS A 122 -8.23 -0.42 11.43
N VAL A 123 -7.34 0.19 12.21
CA VAL A 123 -5.88 0.03 12.09
C VAL A 123 -5.30 -0.46 13.40
N SER A 124 -4.17 -1.16 13.33
CA SER A 124 -3.37 -1.48 14.51
C SER A 124 -2.78 -0.22 15.13
N ASP A 125 -2.38 -0.33 16.39
CA ASP A 125 -1.69 0.72 17.17
C ASP A 125 -0.38 1.20 16.52
N ASP A 126 0.33 0.32 15.83
CA ASP A 126 1.52 0.62 15.02
C ASP A 126 1.20 1.09 13.59
N ASN A 127 -0.08 1.20 13.22
CA ASN A 127 -0.57 1.52 11.87
C ASN A 127 -0.12 0.57 10.74
N LYS A 128 0.54 -0.55 11.03
CA LYS A 128 1.07 -1.46 10.00
C LYS A 128 0.04 -2.46 9.48
N TRP A 129 -1.07 -2.65 10.18
CA TRP A 129 -2.15 -3.56 9.79
C TRP A 129 -3.49 -2.84 9.70
N ILE A 130 -4.26 -3.20 8.67
CA ILE A 130 -5.63 -2.73 8.48
C ILE A 130 -6.61 -3.90 8.65
N CYS A 131 -7.73 -3.64 9.29
CA CYS A 131 -8.87 -4.54 9.39
C CYS A 131 -10.06 -3.93 8.66
N ILE A 132 -10.48 -4.58 7.58
CA ILE A 132 -11.63 -4.19 6.78
C ILE A 132 -12.60 -5.36 6.79
N LEU A 133 -13.78 -5.18 7.38
CA LEU A 133 -14.85 -6.19 7.40
C LEU A 133 -14.39 -7.57 7.91
N GLY A 134 -13.47 -7.60 8.88
CA GLY A 134 -12.93 -8.83 9.49
C GLY A 134 -11.79 -9.50 8.72
N GLY A 135 -11.38 -8.93 7.58
CA GLY A 135 -10.15 -9.31 6.88
C GLY A 135 -9.00 -8.41 7.29
N TYR A 136 -7.85 -9.00 7.60
CA TYR A 136 -6.64 -8.31 8.03
C TYR A 136 -5.59 -8.33 6.92
N LEU A 137 -5.04 -7.15 6.63
CA LEU A 137 -4.06 -6.93 5.57
C LEU A 137 -2.94 -6.00 6.07
N PRO A 138 -1.68 -6.20 5.66
CA PRO A 138 -0.65 -5.21 5.89
C PRO A 138 -0.99 -3.92 5.14
N ALA A 139 -0.95 -2.78 5.83
CA ALA A 139 -1.37 -1.50 5.27
C ALA A 139 -0.56 -1.11 4.03
N ASP A 140 0.76 -1.24 4.12
CA ASP A 140 1.70 -0.78 3.07
C ASP A 140 1.73 -1.68 1.84
N LEU A 141 1.19 -2.89 1.93
CA LEU A 141 1.07 -3.79 0.79
C LEU A 141 -0.22 -3.56 -0.02
N ILE A 142 -1.11 -2.67 0.45
CA ILE A 142 -2.35 -2.30 -0.25
C ILE A 142 -2.20 -0.91 -0.85
N CYS A 143 -2.25 -0.84 -2.18
CA CYS A 143 -2.02 0.38 -2.94
C CYS A 143 -3.29 1.20 -3.21
N GLY A 144 -4.47 0.61 -3.03
CA GLY A 144 -5.70 1.38 -3.22
C GLY A 144 -6.96 0.55 -3.28
N TYR A 145 -8.01 1.16 -3.80
CA TYR A 145 -9.35 0.61 -3.80
C TYR A 145 -10.11 0.97 -5.08
N ASN A 146 -10.59 -0.05 -5.79
CA ASN A 146 -11.45 0.09 -6.94
C ASN A 146 -12.93 -0.04 -6.52
N ALA A 147 -13.56 1.08 -6.24
CA ALA A 147 -14.94 1.10 -5.78
C ALA A 147 -15.97 0.63 -6.82
N LYS A 148 -15.64 0.67 -8.12
CA LYS A 148 -16.52 0.15 -9.19
C LYS A 148 -16.56 -1.37 -9.18
N LYS A 149 -15.41 -2.00 -8.97
CA LYS A 149 -15.26 -3.47 -8.94
C LYS A 149 -15.42 -4.06 -7.55
N ASN A 150 -15.41 -3.24 -6.50
CA ASN A 150 -15.42 -3.65 -5.10
C ASN A 150 -14.19 -4.51 -4.75
N GLU A 151 -13.02 -3.99 -5.08
CA GLU A 151 -11.73 -4.70 -4.98
C GLU A 151 -10.68 -3.79 -4.32
N LEU A 152 -9.94 -4.31 -3.33
CA LEU A 152 -8.69 -3.70 -2.89
C LEU A 152 -7.58 -4.07 -3.88
N LEU A 153 -6.64 -3.17 -4.08
CA LEU A 153 -5.53 -3.33 -5.00
C LEU A 153 -4.25 -3.53 -4.19
N ALA A 154 -3.52 -4.59 -4.46
CA ALA A 154 -2.28 -4.92 -3.77
C ALA A 154 -1.06 -4.58 -4.64
N ILE A 155 0.09 -4.35 -4.00
CA ILE A 155 1.31 -3.96 -4.72
C ILE A 155 1.87 -5.07 -5.60
N ASP A 156 1.61 -6.33 -5.25
CA ASP A 156 2.02 -7.50 -6.02
C ASP A 156 1.20 -7.70 -7.32
N GLY A 157 0.33 -6.76 -7.67
CA GLY A 157 -0.53 -6.84 -8.84
C GLY A 157 -1.85 -7.58 -8.61
N ALA A 158 -2.13 -8.04 -7.38
CA ALA A 158 -3.38 -8.71 -7.08
C ALA A 158 -4.56 -7.73 -6.88
N ALA A 159 -5.78 -8.20 -7.19
CA ALA A 159 -7.03 -7.52 -6.88
C ALA A 159 -7.86 -8.36 -5.91
N ILE A 160 -7.90 -7.93 -4.65
CA ILE A 160 -8.55 -8.64 -3.54
C ILE A 160 -10.04 -8.26 -3.52
N LYS A 161 -10.92 -9.23 -3.79
CA LYS A 161 -12.36 -8.98 -3.84
C LYS A 161 -12.94 -8.78 -2.45
N LEU A 162 -13.58 -7.64 -2.24
CA LEU A 162 -14.28 -7.35 -1.00
C LEU A 162 -15.64 -8.05 -0.95
N PRO A 163 -16.18 -8.33 0.25
CA PRO A 163 -17.53 -8.86 0.43
C PRO A 163 -18.58 -7.91 -0.16
N PHE A 164 -19.76 -8.43 -0.49
CA PHE A 164 -20.87 -7.61 -1.01
C PHE A 164 -21.24 -6.45 -0.06
N LYS A 165 -21.10 -6.66 1.26
CA LYS A 165 -21.31 -5.63 2.29
C LYS A 165 -20.47 -4.38 2.05
N ALA A 166 -19.27 -4.49 1.49
CA ALA A 166 -18.40 -3.34 1.19
C ALA A 166 -19.00 -2.38 0.14
N LYS A 167 -19.99 -2.82 -0.65
CA LYS A 167 -20.70 -1.95 -1.60
C LYS A 167 -21.64 -0.96 -0.93
N MET A 168 -21.92 -1.09 0.37
CA MET A 168 -22.74 -0.12 1.10
C MET A 168 -22.10 1.27 1.03
N PRO A 169 -22.88 2.36 0.78
CA PRO A 169 -22.32 3.69 0.58
C PRO A 169 -21.39 4.18 1.70
N GLN A 170 -21.73 3.87 2.95
CA GLN A 170 -20.92 4.25 4.11
C GLN A 170 -19.55 3.57 4.11
N ILE A 171 -19.50 2.25 3.90
CA ILE A 171 -18.23 1.50 3.88
C ILE A 171 -17.38 1.95 2.70
N ARG A 172 -17.99 2.14 1.53
CA ARG A 172 -17.28 2.65 0.35
C ARG A 172 -16.68 4.03 0.61
N ARG A 173 -17.42 4.93 1.26
CA ARG A 173 -16.93 6.26 1.64
C ARG A 173 -15.74 6.17 2.58
N ASP A 174 -15.83 5.33 3.61
CA ASP A 174 -14.74 5.13 4.58
C ASP A 174 -13.49 4.56 3.89
N LEU A 175 -13.64 3.57 3.00
CA LEU A 175 -12.52 3.04 2.21
C LEU A 175 -11.90 4.10 1.30
N ASP A 176 -12.72 4.86 0.56
CA ASP A 176 -12.23 5.94 -0.31
C ASP A 176 -11.52 7.05 0.51
N ALA A 177 -12.00 7.37 1.71
CA ALA A 177 -11.39 8.35 2.59
C ALA A 177 -10.05 7.85 3.15
N PHE A 178 -10.00 6.61 3.65
CA PHE A 178 -8.80 5.99 4.19
C PHE A 178 -7.63 6.02 3.19
N PHE A 179 -7.84 5.54 1.96
CA PHE A 179 -6.75 5.50 0.98
C PHE A 179 -6.33 6.88 0.47
N LYS A 180 -7.23 7.87 0.46
CA LYS A 180 -6.86 9.26 0.14
C LYS A 180 -6.02 9.90 1.24
N ASP A 181 -6.36 9.63 2.50
CA ASP A 181 -5.67 10.19 3.65
C ASP A 181 -4.24 9.62 3.80
N ARG A 182 -4.06 8.33 3.47
CA ARG A 182 -2.74 7.66 3.40
C ARG A 182 -1.84 8.14 2.25
N GLY A 183 -2.36 8.87 1.25
CA GLY A 183 -1.56 9.40 0.14
C GLY A 183 -2.00 8.94 -1.25
N ILE A 184 -1.08 8.42 -2.07
CA ILE A 184 -1.37 8.04 -3.46
C ILE A 184 -2.42 6.91 -3.49
N TYR A 185 -3.62 7.27 -3.96
CA TYR A 185 -4.78 6.40 -4.02
C TYR A 185 -4.97 5.81 -5.43
N TYR A 186 -4.58 4.55 -5.60
CA TYR A 186 -4.76 3.86 -6.89
C TYR A 186 -6.19 3.33 -7.04
N LYS A 187 -6.88 3.79 -8.10
CA LYS A 187 -8.22 3.27 -8.49
C LYS A 187 -8.13 2.08 -9.46
N SER A 188 -6.96 1.82 -10.01
CA SER A 188 -6.63 0.69 -10.89
C SER A 188 -5.18 0.30 -10.71
N LEU A 189 -4.87 -0.99 -10.89
CA LEU A 189 -3.50 -1.49 -10.81
C LEU A 189 -2.61 -0.82 -11.87
N PRO A 190 -1.42 -0.33 -11.49
CA PRO A 190 -0.38 0.06 -12.44
C PRO A 190 -0.01 -1.11 -13.37
N LYS A 191 0.41 -0.81 -14.60
CA LYS A 191 0.70 -1.84 -15.62
C LYS A 191 1.80 -2.82 -15.17
N ASN A 192 2.79 -2.33 -14.44
CA ASN A 192 3.98 -3.11 -14.03
C ASN A 192 4.01 -3.39 -12.53
N ALA A 193 2.86 -3.30 -11.84
CA ALA A 193 2.78 -3.44 -10.39
C ALA A 193 3.44 -4.74 -9.87
N GLU A 194 3.14 -5.88 -10.52
CA GLU A 194 3.69 -7.19 -10.16
C GLU A 194 5.22 -7.23 -10.35
N ASP A 195 5.72 -6.80 -11.51
CA ASP A 195 7.16 -6.81 -11.81
C ASP A 195 7.94 -5.89 -10.86
N SER A 196 7.43 -4.68 -10.60
CA SER A 196 8.01 -3.74 -9.64
C SER A 196 8.03 -4.32 -8.22
N TYR A 197 6.99 -5.08 -7.83
CA TYR A 197 6.95 -5.71 -6.51
C TYR A 197 8.01 -6.78 -6.37
N TYR A 198 8.16 -7.65 -7.37
CA TYR A 198 9.21 -8.66 -7.35
C TYR A 198 10.61 -8.03 -7.29
N LYS A 199 10.87 -6.96 -8.04
CA LYS A 199 12.14 -6.22 -7.95
C LYS A 199 12.38 -5.63 -6.56
N ALA A 200 11.38 -4.93 -6.01
CA ALA A 200 11.46 -4.33 -4.68
C ALA A 200 11.74 -5.41 -3.62
N ARG A 201 11.00 -6.52 -3.65
CA ARG A 201 11.17 -7.67 -2.78
C ARG A 201 12.55 -8.32 -2.92
N HIS A 202 13.08 -8.46 -4.14
CA HIS A 202 14.39 -9.08 -4.38
C HIS A 202 15.53 -8.32 -3.68
N THR A 203 15.39 -7.01 -3.46
CA THR A 203 16.34 -6.20 -2.69
C THR A 203 16.51 -6.71 -1.25
N PHE A 204 15.48 -7.34 -0.69
CA PHE A 204 15.43 -7.84 0.68
C PHE A 204 15.56 -9.38 0.79
N GLY A 205 15.63 -10.09 -0.33
CA GLY A 205 15.80 -11.54 -0.36
C GLY A 205 14.52 -12.33 -0.06
N LEU A 206 14.66 -13.49 0.60
CA LEU A 206 13.59 -14.49 0.74
C LEU A 206 12.67 -14.29 1.96
N TYR A 207 13.02 -13.42 2.92
CA TYR A 207 12.36 -13.33 4.23
C TYR A 207 11.51 -12.06 4.39
N ILE A 208 10.55 -11.87 3.49
CA ILE A 208 9.64 -10.71 3.52
C ILE A 208 8.89 -10.55 4.86
N ASP A 209 8.74 -11.63 5.62
CA ASP A 209 8.13 -11.64 6.97
C ASP A 209 8.95 -10.93 8.05
N ARG A 210 10.18 -10.50 7.74
CA ARG A 210 11.08 -9.74 8.63
C ARG A 210 11.35 -8.32 8.13
N GLU A 211 10.77 -7.96 7.00
CA GLU A 211 11.07 -6.72 6.32
C GLU A 211 10.12 -5.60 6.71
N ASP A 212 10.62 -4.38 6.58
CA ASP A 212 9.81 -3.17 6.67
C ASP A 212 8.98 -3.04 5.39
N PHE A 213 7.67 -3.30 5.50
CA PHE A 213 6.74 -3.19 4.38
C PHE A 213 6.65 -1.77 3.82
N GLY A 214 6.87 -0.75 4.65
CA GLY A 214 6.96 0.64 4.21
C GLY A 214 8.12 0.84 3.25
N ARG A 215 9.27 0.24 3.54
CA ARG A 215 10.43 0.27 2.63
C ARG A 215 10.17 -0.49 1.33
N VAL A 216 9.53 -1.66 1.39
CA VAL A 216 9.14 -2.42 0.18
C VAL A 216 8.20 -1.58 -0.68
N ARG A 217 7.19 -0.95 -0.05
CA ARG A 217 6.23 -0.07 -0.70
C ARG A 217 6.91 1.13 -1.37
N TYR A 218 7.85 1.77 -0.69
CA TYR A 218 8.63 2.87 -1.24
C TYR A 218 9.39 2.45 -2.50
N LEU A 219 10.14 1.34 -2.46
CA LEU A 219 10.91 0.86 -3.61
C LEU A 219 10.00 0.46 -4.78
N TRP A 220 8.82 -0.09 -4.49
CA TRP A 220 7.79 -0.38 -5.49
C TRP A 220 7.30 0.90 -6.18
N GLU A 221 6.95 1.94 -5.42
CA GLU A 221 6.53 3.23 -6.00
C GLU A 221 7.66 3.89 -6.79
N LYS A 222 8.90 3.74 -6.32
CA LYS A 222 10.10 4.26 -6.98
C LYS A 222 10.36 3.61 -8.33
N ASP A 223 10.28 2.28 -8.41
CA ASP A 223 10.44 1.55 -9.68
C ASP A 223 9.35 1.94 -10.68
N LEU A 224 8.09 2.02 -10.21
CA LEU A 224 6.99 2.50 -11.05
C LEU A 224 7.20 3.92 -11.56
N ALA A 225 7.65 4.85 -10.71
CA ALA A 225 7.94 6.21 -11.10
C ALA A 225 9.11 6.32 -12.10
N ASN A 226 10.06 5.38 -12.05
CA ASN A 226 11.19 5.32 -12.99
C ASN A 226 10.81 4.72 -14.35
N GLU A 227 9.88 3.78 -14.39
CA GLU A 227 9.43 3.14 -15.65
C GLU A 227 8.41 3.97 -16.43
N ASP A 228 7.51 4.65 -15.71
CA ASP A 228 6.49 5.50 -16.32
C ASP A 228 7.06 6.91 -16.59
N ASN A 229 7.38 7.19 -17.85
CA ASN A 229 7.55 8.57 -18.34
C ASN A 229 6.25 9.42 -18.25
N GLU A 230 5.14 8.83 -17.77
CA GLU A 230 3.80 9.44 -17.71
C GLU A 230 3.14 9.29 -16.33
N TYR A 231 3.89 9.38 -15.22
CA TYR A 231 3.30 9.23 -13.89
C TYR A 231 2.28 10.32 -13.58
N PHE A 232 1.08 9.89 -13.16
CA PHE A 232 -0.06 10.76 -12.96
C PHE A 232 -0.13 11.29 -11.51
N THR A 233 -0.27 12.60 -11.33
CA THR A 233 -0.77 13.24 -10.10
C THR A 233 -2.30 13.15 -10.06
N SER A 234 -2.90 12.99 -8.88
CA SER A 234 -4.36 13.12 -8.76
C SER A 234 -4.70 14.60 -8.63
N ASP A 235 -5.49 15.16 -9.54
CA ASP A 235 -6.06 16.49 -9.35
C ASP A 235 -7.01 16.52 -8.15
N LYS A 236 -7.44 17.73 -7.76
CA LYS A 236 -8.41 17.97 -6.66
C LYS A 236 -9.76 17.25 -6.86
N ASN A 237 -10.03 16.72 -8.07
CA ASN A 237 -11.23 15.97 -8.41
C ASN A 237 -10.99 14.45 -8.47
N GLY A 238 -9.78 13.96 -8.18
CA GLY A 238 -9.45 12.55 -8.22
C GLY A 238 -9.15 12.01 -9.63
N ASN A 239 -8.84 12.87 -10.60
CA ASN A 239 -8.43 12.50 -11.94
C ASN A 239 -6.91 12.51 -12.05
N ASN A 240 -6.37 11.49 -12.72
CA ASN A 240 -4.96 11.32 -13.00
C ASN A 240 -4.49 12.35 -14.06
N CYS A 241 -3.71 13.34 -13.67
CA CYS A 241 -3.11 14.40 -14.49
C CYS A 241 -1.59 14.21 -14.61
N ARG A 242 -0.98 14.55 -15.74
CA ARG A 242 0.49 14.49 -15.89
C ARG A 242 1.14 15.64 -15.12
N ALA A 243 2.24 15.38 -14.41
CA ALA A 243 3.15 16.45 -13.99
C ALA A 243 4.01 16.82 -15.21
N SER A 244 3.48 17.66 -16.11
CA SER A 244 4.15 17.98 -17.38
C SER A 244 5.04 19.22 -17.31
N ASP A 245 5.05 19.97 -16.19
CA ASP A 245 5.89 21.17 -16.05
C ASP A 245 6.89 21.10 -14.89
N GLU A 246 8.03 21.78 -15.04
CA GLU A 246 9.09 21.91 -14.02
C GLU A 246 8.58 22.54 -12.71
N ARG A 247 7.52 23.37 -12.80
CA ARG A 247 6.77 23.89 -11.66
C ARG A 247 6.00 22.80 -10.92
N ASP A 248 5.55 21.74 -11.61
CA ASP A 248 4.84 20.61 -10.99
C ASP A 248 5.79 19.72 -10.19
N ILE A 249 7.03 19.51 -10.64
CA ILE A 249 7.99 18.61 -9.95
C ILE A 249 8.33 19.13 -8.54
N THR A 250 8.47 20.46 -8.39
CA THR A 250 8.81 21.09 -7.11
C THR A 250 7.69 20.94 -6.07
N PHE A 251 6.43 20.79 -6.50
CA PHE A 251 5.32 20.47 -5.60
C PHE A 251 5.13 18.96 -5.44
N ALA A 252 5.32 18.19 -6.51
CA ALA A 252 5.16 16.74 -6.52
C ALA A 252 6.08 16.03 -5.52
N ILE A 253 7.25 16.60 -5.18
CA ILE A 253 8.16 16.06 -4.17
C ILE A 253 7.47 15.82 -2.81
N PHE A 254 6.47 16.63 -2.46
CA PHE A 254 5.73 16.52 -1.21
C PHE A 254 4.58 15.51 -1.30
N GLU A 255 4.07 15.23 -2.49
CA GLU A 255 2.81 14.51 -2.68
C GLU A 255 3.01 13.04 -3.04
N ARG A 256 4.08 12.71 -3.77
CA ARG A 256 4.31 11.36 -4.32
C ARG A 256 5.79 11.00 -4.36
N VAL A 257 6.10 9.71 -4.48
CA VAL A 257 7.46 9.26 -4.81
C VAL A 257 7.86 9.75 -6.21
N LEU A 258 9.08 10.28 -6.31
CA LEU A 258 9.65 10.81 -7.55
C LEU A 258 10.65 9.83 -8.19
N SER A 259 10.76 9.91 -9.51
CA SER A 259 11.78 9.18 -10.27
C SER A 259 13.19 9.69 -9.92
N ASP A 260 14.21 8.88 -10.19
CA ASP A 260 15.61 9.28 -10.02
C ASP A 260 15.95 10.51 -10.87
N ASN A 261 15.41 10.57 -12.09
CA ASN A 261 15.61 11.70 -12.99
C ASN A 261 14.98 12.99 -12.46
N ASP A 262 13.82 12.92 -11.81
CA ASP A 262 13.17 14.08 -11.21
C ASP A 262 13.96 14.60 -10.00
N ILE A 263 14.43 13.71 -9.13
CA ILE A 263 15.29 14.08 -7.99
C ILE A 263 16.59 14.70 -8.48
N LEU A 264 17.23 14.13 -9.51
CA LEU A 264 18.45 14.68 -10.10
C LEU A 264 18.24 16.09 -10.64
N LYS A 265 17.14 16.34 -11.37
CA LYS A 265 16.80 17.70 -11.85
C LYS A 265 16.62 18.69 -10.70
N ILE A 266 15.93 18.30 -9.63
CA ILE A 266 15.78 19.15 -8.44
C ILE A 266 17.15 19.43 -7.82
N ALA A 267 17.99 18.41 -7.65
CA ALA A 267 19.33 18.55 -7.10
C ALA A 267 20.19 19.51 -7.93
N GLU A 268 20.17 19.40 -9.27
CA GLU A 268 20.87 20.31 -10.17
C GLU A 268 20.36 21.76 -10.05
N ASN A 269 19.04 21.95 -9.94
CA ASN A 269 18.44 23.27 -9.75
C ASN A 269 18.81 23.88 -8.39
N VAL A 270 18.94 23.08 -7.34
CA VAL A 270 19.41 23.53 -6.02
C VAL A 270 20.90 23.89 -6.07
N ARG A 271 21.76 23.01 -6.62
CA ARG A 271 23.20 23.27 -6.77
C ARG A 271 23.47 24.50 -7.64
N GLY A 272 22.66 24.71 -8.68
CA GLY A 272 22.73 25.88 -9.56
C GLY A 272 22.10 27.15 -8.99
N GLY A 273 21.57 27.13 -7.76
CA GLY A 273 20.96 28.29 -7.09
C GLY A 273 19.62 28.75 -7.70
N ARG A 274 19.01 27.94 -8.58
CA ARG A 274 17.70 28.24 -9.18
C ARG A 274 16.55 28.01 -8.21
N THR A 275 16.76 27.18 -7.20
CA THR A 275 15.80 26.91 -6.12
C THR A 275 16.52 26.75 -4.79
N SER A 276 15.98 27.31 -3.72
CA SER A 276 16.56 27.16 -2.38
C SER A 276 16.26 25.78 -1.80
N LEU A 277 17.28 25.12 -1.23
CA LEU A 277 17.12 23.85 -0.50
C LEU A 277 16.09 23.96 0.62
N SER A 278 16.06 25.10 1.33
CA SER A 278 15.13 25.34 2.46
C SER A 278 13.66 25.15 2.12
N ARG A 279 13.29 25.24 0.83
CA ARG A 279 11.93 24.98 0.36
C ARG A 279 11.49 23.53 0.63
N PHE A 280 12.42 22.58 0.68
CA PHE A 280 12.15 21.15 0.80
C PHE A 280 12.35 20.61 2.21
N LEU A 281 12.87 21.40 3.15
CA LEU A 281 13.29 20.92 4.48
C LEU A 281 12.19 20.93 5.53
N ASN A 282 10.95 21.31 5.20
CA ASN A 282 9.85 21.22 6.14
C ASN A 282 9.20 19.84 6.08
N PHE A 283 9.50 19.00 7.07
CA PHE A 283 8.97 17.65 7.21
C PHE A 283 7.43 17.59 7.16
N GLN A 284 6.75 18.58 7.73
CA GLN A 284 5.28 18.62 7.80
C GLN A 284 4.60 18.87 6.44
N ASN A 285 5.36 19.26 5.41
CA ASN A 285 4.79 19.45 4.08
C ASN A 285 4.58 18.14 3.33
N TYR A 286 5.23 17.04 3.75
CA TYR A 286 5.16 15.76 3.05
C TYR A 286 3.86 15.04 3.38
N LEU A 287 3.10 14.68 2.33
CA LEU A 287 1.78 14.05 2.49
C LEU A 287 1.84 12.65 3.09
N ASN A 288 2.96 11.92 2.91
CA ASN A 288 3.15 10.58 3.44
C ASN A 288 4.64 10.26 3.64
N GLU A 289 4.90 9.18 4.34
CA GLU A 289 6.22 8.65 4.63
C GLU A 289 7.06 8.34 3.38
N PHE A 290 6.41 7.92 2.29
CA PHE A 290 7.09 7.57 1.04
C PHE A 290 7.57 8.82 0.29
N SER A 291 6.79 9.91 0.30
CA SER A 291 7.21 11.17 -0.30
C SER A 291 8.32 11.86 0.49
N ALA A 292 8.36 11.69 1.82
CA ALA A 292 9.47 12.20 2.66
C ALA A 292 10.83 11.61 2.26
N CYS A 293 10.86 10.35 1.79
CA CYS A 293 12.07 9.73 1.26
C CYS A 293 12.68 10.50 0.07
N ASN A 294 11.88 11.24 -0.70
CA ASN A 294 12.39 12.07 -1.79
C ASN A 294 13.38 13.14 -1.29
N CYS A 295 13.14 13.71 -0.11
CA CYS A 295 14.01 14.73 0.45
C CYS A 295 15.33 14.11 0.93
N VAL A 296 15.26 12.91 1.52
CA VAL A 296 16.46 12.16 1.91
C VAL A 296 17.34 11.91 0.69
N GLU A 297 16.76 11.38 -0.40
CA GLU A 297 17.49 11.19 -1.66
C GLU A 297 18.01 12.50 -2.26
N LEU A 298 17.22 13.58 -2.20
CA LEU A 298 17.66 14.90 -2.66
C LEU A 298 18.92 15.37 -1.89
N LEU A 299 18.92 15.21 -0.57
CA LEU A 299 20.07 15.56 0.29
C LEU A 299 21.28 14.69 -0.01
N GLU A 300 21.10 13.39 -0.23
CA GLU A 300 22.16 12.49 -0.68
C GLU A 300 22.73 12.93 -2.04
N LYS A 301 21.89 13.32 -3.00
CA LYS A 301 22.38 13.81 -4.30
C LYS A 301 23.09 15.15 -4.17
N ILE A 302 22.65 16.06 -3.32
CA ILE A 302 23.29 17.39 -3.20
C ILE A 302 24.67 17.29 -2.55
N GLU A 303 24.84 16.35 -1.61
CA GLU A 303 26.06 16.09 -0.83
C GLU A 303 26.53 17.27 0.05
N TYR A 304 27.37 16.95 1.04
CA TYR A 304 27.96 17.96 1.92
C TYR A 304 29.09 18.71 1.18
N PRO A 305 29.27 20.04 1.36
CA PRO A 305 28.60 20.93 2.31
C PRO A 305 27.29 21.56 1.80
N ALA A 306 26.91 21.35 0.55
CA ALA A 306 25.76 22.02 -0.06
C ALA A 306 24.43 21.60 0.59
N ASN A 307 24.36 20.40 1.16
CA ASN A 307 23.20 19.88 1.89
C ASN A 307 23.24 20.16 3.41
N ALA A 308 24.21 20.95 3.91
CA ALA A 308 24.41 21.14 5.36
C ALA A 308 23.15 21.59 6.11
N ALA A 309 22.34 22.46 5.48
CA ALA A 309 21.07 22.94 6.05
C ALA A 309 20.03 21.83 6.26
N GLY A 310 20.14 20.69 5.55
CA GLY A 310 19.21 19.57 5.64
C GLY A 310 19.48 18.59 6.77
N ILE A 311 20.51 18.80 7.60
CA ILE A 311 20.82 17.90 8.72
C ILE A 311 19.62 17.75 9.67
N ASP A 312 18.92 18.84 9.99
CA ASP A 312 17.78 18.80 10.91
C ASP A 312 16.64 17.93 10.36
N PHE A 313 16.36 18.02 9.06
CA PHE A 313 15.37 17.18 8.39
C PHE A 313 15.73 15.68 8.49
N LEU A 314 17.01 15.33 8.29
CA LEU A 314 17.47 13.95 8.42
C LEU A 314 17.35 13.44 9.86
N PHE A 315 17.56 14.30 10.85
CA PHE A 315 17.34 13.95 12.26
C PHE A 315 15.86 13.79 12.60
N ASP A 316 14.98 14.58 12.00
CA ASP A 316 13.53 14.42 12.16
C ASP A 316 13.06 13.06 11.57
N CYS A 317 13.71 12.59 10.50
CA CYS A 317 13.50 11.23 9.96
C CYS A 317 13.93 10.09 10.90
N LEU A 318 14.65 10.38 12.00
CA LEU A 318 15.02 9.37 13.01
C LEU A 318 13.97 9.24 14.12
N GLY A 319 12.95 10.10 14.13
CA GLY A 319 11.88 10.10 15.12
C GLY A 319 10.92 8.92 15.02
N ASP A 320 10.97 8.17 13.92
CA ASP A 320 10.18 6.96 13.72
C ASP A 320 11.05 5.88 13.05
N VAL A 321 11.30 4.79 13.77
CA VAL A 321 12.22 3.73 13.34
C VAL A 321 11.58 2.75 12.37
N ASP A 322 10.25 2.75 12.29
CA ASP A 322 9.45 1.82 11.49
C ASP A 322 9.03 2.42 10.15
N GLU A 323 9.48 3.64 9.83
CA GLU A 323 9.11 4.36 8.61
C GLU A 323 10.15 4.24 7.49
N ALA A 324 9.66 4.29 6.24
CA ALA A 324 10.45 3.98 5.04
C ALA A 324 11.70 4.88 4.85
N TYR A 325 11.68 6.08 5.43
CA TYR A 325 12.76 7.06 5.38
C TYR A 325 13.86 6.83 6.42
N PHE A 326 13.62 6.01 7.45
CA PHE A 326 14.53 5.88 8.60
C PHE A 326 15.93 5.40 8.21
N ARG A 327 16.02 4.22 7.59
CA ARG A 327 17.31 3.63 7.16
C ARG A 327 18.04 4.49 6.12
N PRO A 328 17.37 5.01 5.07
CA PRO A 328 17.97 5.99 4.17
C PRO A 328 18.52 7.22 4.89
N ALA A 329 17.78 7.79 5.85
CA ALA A 329 18.24 8.98 6.58
C ALA A 329 19.50 8.69 7.40
N VAL A 330 19.59 7.52 8.04
CA VAL A 330 20.80 7.07 8.73
C VAL A 330 21.98 6.98 7.74
N ALA A 331 21.78 6.37 6.57
CA ALA A 331 22.82 6.26 5.55
C ALA A 331 23.26 7.64 5.03
N ALA A 332 22.31 8.55 4.78
CA ALA A 332 22.60 9.92 4.36
C ALA A 332 23.44 10.67 5.42
N LEU A 333 23.11 10.51 6.71
CA LEU A 333 23.85 11.12 7.81
C LEU A 333 25.29 10.61 7.96
N GLN A 334 25.58 9.37 7.54
CA GLN A 334 26.96 8.86 7.50
C GLN A 334 27.84 9.62 6.49
N GLY A 335 27.24 10.28 5.49
CA GLY A 335 27.94 11.15 4.54
C GLY A 335 28.28 12.54 5.09
N TYR A 336 27.72 12.94 6.24
CA TYR A 336 28.01 14.24 6.87
C TYR A 336 29.31 14.18 7.69
N PRO A 337 30.00 15.32 7.91
CA PRO A 337 31.15 15.36 8.80
C PRO A 337 30.80 14.86 10.20
N ARG A 338 31.56 13.88 10.70
CA ARG A 338 31.32 13.23 12.00
C ARG A 338 31.04 14.22 13.13
N HIS A 339 31.84 15.29 13.24
CA HIS A 339 31.68 16.30 14.29
C HIS A 339 30.30 16.99 14.26
N ALA A 340 29.75 17.27 13.07
CA ALA A 340 28.45 17.90 12.93
C ALA A 340 27.33 16.94 13.36
N VAL A 341 27.45 15.67 12.97
CA VAL A 341 26.49 14.63 13.36
C VAL A 341 26.52 14.37 14.86
N THR A 342 27.70 14.20 15.48
CA THR A 342 27.82 13.93 16.92
C THR A 342 27.30 15.09 17.76
N MET A 343 27.61 16.34 17.38
CA MET A 343 27.05 17.52 18.05
C MET A 343 25.52 17.53 18.01
N LYS A 344 24.94 17.18 16.84
CA LYS A 344 23.50 17.15 16.66
C LYS A 344 22.84 15.98 17.41
N ILE A 345 23.51 14.84 17.52
CA ILE A 345 23.08 13.72 18.38
C ILE A 345 22.95 14.19 19.83
N GLU A 346 23.98 14.82 20.40
CA GLU A 346 23.92 15.28 21.81
C GLU A 346 22.80 16.30 22.05
N GLU A 347 22.61 17.24 21.12
CA GLU A 347 21.50 18.20 21.17
C GLU A 347 20.13 17.51 21.20
N LYS A 348 19.88 16.60 20.24
CA LYS A 348 18.58 15.94 20.08
C LYS A 348 18.33 14.87 21.15
N VAL A 349 19.37 14.18 21.62
CA VAL A 349 19.26 13.18 22.72
C VAL A 349 18.79 13.85 23.99
N LYS A 350 19.40 14.99 24.35
CA LYS A 350 19.02 15.74 25.54
C LYS A 350 17.53 16.11 25.49
N LEU A 351 17.09 16.66 24.35
CA LEU A 351 15.68 17.00 24.14
C LEU A 351 14.75 15.78 24.21
N ALA A 352 15.11 14.67 23.55
CA ALA A 352 14.31 13.45 23.56
C ALA A 352 14.18 12.87 24.98
N TYR A 353 15.28 12.83 25.74
CA TYR A 353 15.29 12.34 27.11
C TYR A 353 14.45 13.23 28.04
N GLU A 354 14.62 14.56 27.97
CA GLU A 354 13.86 15.51 28.78
C GLU A 354 12.35 15.49 28.48
N ASN A 355 11.97 15.20 27.23
CA ASN A 355 10.58 15.09 26.78
C ASN A 355 9.99 13.68 26.93
N TYR A 356 10.74 12.70 27.45
CA TYR A 356 10.34 11.29 27.51
C TYR A 356 9.97 10.69 26.13
N ASP A 357 10.60 11.17 25.06
CA ASP A 357 10.45 10.64 23.71
C ASP A 357 11.33 9.39 23.53
N VAL A 358 10.77 8.23 23.87
CA VAL A 358 11.46 6.94 23.83
C VAL A 358 11.80 6.52 22.38
N VAL A 359 10.92 6.82 21.43
CA VAL A 359 11.08 6.41 20.02
C VAL A 359 12.18 7.24 19.36
N GLY A 360 12.12 8.58 19.51
CA GLY A 360 13.17 9.46 19.03
C GLY A 360 14.53 9.15 19.65
N LEU A 361 14.57 8.83 20.95
CA LEU A 361 15.80 8.41 21.61
C LEU A 361 16.35 7.09 21.03
N ALA A 362 15.49 6.11 20.74
CA ALA A 362 15.91 4.85 20.12
C ALA A 362 16.52 5.07 18.73
N GLY A 363 15.93 5.93 17.90
CA GLY A 363 16.47 6.30 16.60
C GLY A 363 17.84 6.98 16.68
N LEU A 364 18.02 7.89 17.64
CA LEU A 364 19.31 8.55 17.90
C LEU A 364 20.39 7.56 18.38
N MET A 365 20.01 6.64 19.29
CA MET A 365 20.91 5.57 19.74
C MET A 365 21.29 4.62 18.60
N PHE A 366 20.35 4.33 17.70
CA PHE A 366 20.61 3.54 16.50
C PHE A 366 21.67 4.22 15.62
N LEU A 367 21.50 5.51 15.28
CA LEU A 367 22.49 6.26 14.51
C LEU A 367 23.85 6.30 15.21
N ALA A 368 23.89 6.59 16.51
CA ALA A 368 25.13 6.66 17.28
C ALA A 368 25.91 5.35 17.20
N LYS A 369 25.21 4.20 17.30
CA LYS A 369 25.82 2.89 17.13
C LYS A 369 26.37 2.67 15.71
N GLU A 370 25.63 3.06 14.68
CA GLU A 370 26.05 2.92 13.27
C GLU A 370 27.31 3.74 12.95
N ILE A 371 27.52 4.87 13.63
CA ILE A 371 28.74 5.68 13.49
C ILE A 371 29.81 5.38 14.55
N ASP A 372 29.63 4.34 15.37
CA ASP A 372 30.52 3.99 16.49
C ASP A 372 30.80 5.19 17.41
N TYR A 373 29.72 5.84 17.88
CA TYR A 373 29.76 6.98 18.80
C TYR A 373 29.07 6.63 20.12
N THR A 374 29.73 6.97 21.23
CA THR A 374 29.14 6.88 22.57
C THR A 374 28.52 8.21 22.94
N ILE A 375 27.22 8.20 23.22
CA ILE A 375 26.46 9.39 23.59
C ILE A 375 26.84 9.81 25.02
N GLU A 376 27.48 10.96 25.17
CA GLU A 376 28.02 11.47 26.42
C GLU A 376 26.91 11.78 27.42
N TYR A 377 25.81 12.40 26.97
CA TYR A 377 24.68 12.74 27.84
C TYR A 377 24.09 11.49 28.52
N ILE A 378 23.89 10.40 27.77
CA ILE A 378 23.33 9.15 28.31
C ILE A 378 24.31 8.49 29.29
N ALA A 379 25.62 8.50 28.98
CA ALA A 379 26.65 7.99 29.89
C ALA A 379 26.62 8.75 31.24
N GLN A 380 26.53 10.08 31.20
CA GLN A 380 26.44 10.90 32.41
C GLN A 380 25.16 10.60 33.22
N MET A 381 24.01 10.42 32.56
CA MET A 381 22.77 10.08 33.25
C MET A 381 22.80 8.69 33.90
N GLN A 382 23.51 7.73 33.28
CA GLN A 382 23.70 6.39 33.85
C GLN A 382 24.64 6.42 35.07
N GLU A 383 25.68 7.26 35.06
CA GLU A 383 26.59 7.45 36.20
C GLU A 383 25.93 8.19 37.38
N GLN A 384 24.94 9.04 37.13
CA GLN A 384 24.22 9.78 38.17
C GLN A 384 23.10 8.96 38.86
N LYS A 385 22.54 7.94 38.20
CA LYS A 385 21.54 7.02 38.79
C LYS A 385 22.00 6.36 40.12
N PRO A 386 23.22 5.78 40.23
CA PRO A 386 23.67 5.19 41.50
C PRO A 386 23.92 6.21 42.62
N LEU A 387 24.16 7.49 42.30
CA LEU A 387 24.37 8.54 43.31
C LEU A 387 23.04 9.05 43.92
N GLN A 388 21.95 9.06 43.16
CA GLN A 388 20.63 9.46 43.67
C GLN A 388 19.98 8.40 44.57
N GLU A 389 20.17 7.11 44.27
CA GLU A 389 19.67 6.01 45.12
C GLU A 389 20.42 5.93 46.46
N HIS A 390 21.71 6.29 46.50
CA HIS A 390 22.47 6.41 47.75
C HIS A 390 22.15 7.69 48.56
N GLY A 391 21.80 8.80 47.90
CA GLY A 391 21.37 10.03 48.59
C GLY A 391 20.03 9.88 49.33
N LEU A 392 19.06 9.17 48.74
CA LEU A 392 17.77 8.87 49.37
C LEU A 392 17.90 7.89 50.56
N SER A 393 18.88 6.97 50.50
CA SER A 393 19.17 6.02 51.58
C SER A 393 19.89 6.64 52.79
N GLN A 394 20.60 7.76 52.60
CA GLN A 394 21.24 8.50 53.70
C GLN A 394 20.31 9.57 54.32
N ALA A 395 19.37 10.13 53.57
CA ALA A 395 18.36 11.05 54.11
C ALA A 395 17.35 10.37 55.06
N GLN A 396 17.11 9.06 54.90
CA GLN A 396 16.25 8.28 55.80
C GLN A 396 16.96 7.75 57.06
N ASN A 397 18.28 7.95 57.19
CA ASN A 397 19.08 7.46 58.32
C ASN A 397 19.69 8.58 59.19
N SER A 398 19.21 9.82 59.09
CA SER A 398 19.57 10.86 60.05
C SER A 398 18.82 10.64 61.37
N PRO A 399 19.50 10.33 62.49
CA PRO A 399 18.83 10.07 63.75
C PRO A 399 18.29 11.37 64.35
N ASN A 400 16.99 11.35 64.66
CA ASN A 400 16.30 12.34 65.48
C ASN A 400 17.12 12.72 66.71
N LEU A 401 17.61 13.96 66.77
CA LEU A 401 17.98 14.61 68.02
C LEU A 401 17.06 15.80 68.30
N HIS A 402 16.29 15.61 69.37
CA HIS A 402 15.88 16.60 70.35
C HIS A 402 14.64 17.48 70.14
N THR A 403 13.57 16.99 70.78
CA THR A 403 12.81 17.64 71.87
C THR A 403 11.96 18.89 71.57
N LEU A 404 10.65 18.67 71.72
CA LEU A 404 9.61 19.65 72.08
C LEU A 404 10.07 20.62 73.19
N PRO A 405 9.47 21.82 73.27
CA PRO A 405 8.32 21.92 74.16
C PRO A 405 7.12 22.68 73.58
N THR A 406 5.95 22.14 73.90
CA THR A 406 4.67 22.82 74.09
C THR A 406 4.81 24.18 74.80
N LYS A 407 4.22 25.25 74.24
CA LYS A 407 3.30 26.17 74.94
C LYS A 407 2.82 27.34 74.06
N PHE A 408 1.52 27.60 74.25
CA PHE A 408 0.63 28.69 73.80
C PHE A 408 0.13 28.66 72.35
#